data_AF-A0A2N1TL59-F1
#
_entry.id   AF-A0A2N1TL59-F1
#
_cell.length_a   1.000
_cell.length_b   1.000
_cell.length_c   1.000
_cell.angle_alpha   90.00
_cell.angle_beta   90.00
_cell.angle_gamma   90.00
#
_symmetry.space_group_name_H-M   'P 1'
#
loop_
_entity.id
_entity.type
_entity.pdbx_description
1 polymer ?
#
loop_
_entity_poly.entity_id
_entity_poly.type
_entity_poly.pdbx_seq_one_letter_code
_entity_poly.pdbx_strand_id
1 'polypeptide(L)'
;MKKPVNALLCLCLLVMLSGCDGNEGGSSDVNYQVVWVTDDIDTPTTWTFGNIYVIYTYPFYINDVLTLEPGVIVKFHPDGDYAVLYSGGKIDARGTASRPIVFTSFRDDEHGGDTNGDGPSWAAKGDWMRIDTNGQPGSVFRHCAFYYGGASTYYSTLRLYHAVPESSTPDSVTDCVFAHNRGGTSSGYFYGALDATYAAAGSVITGNRFYDNIFPLSIGPYYSIDDSNMFSDAAGSINNDCNGIFYNANEDFRWDISWSETEVAFAINDNLWITGNTDFTLGSNVVVKFYPSSILNIDSDGSSLVNYTSPSVQFTSYRDDSRKGDTNGDGPSSGTNNDWGGIYLDASSTWYSPPDSNVFYDSH
;
A
#
# COMPACT_ATOMS: atom_id res chain seq x y z
N MET A 1 -12.55 -50.31 69.12
CA MET A 1 -13.49 -49.20 68.80
C MET A 1 -12.67 -48.00 68.34
N LYS A 2 -13.19 -47.31 67.32
CA LYS A 2 -12.69 -46.10 66.64
C LYS A 2 -11.60 -46.30 65.57
N LYS A 3 -12.08 -46.26 64.32
CA LYS A 3 -11.32 -46.00 63.09
C LYS A 3 -10.79 -44.56 63.12
N PRO A 4 -9.56 -44.26 62.65
CA PRO A 4 -9.19 -42.92 62.25
C PRO A 4 -9.53 -42.67 60.77
N VAL A 5 -9.82 -41.41 60.52
CA VAL A 5 -10.36 -40.81 59.29
C VAL A 5 -9.26 -40.65 58.24
N ASN A 6 -9.59 -40.97 56.99
CA ASN A 6 -8.78 -40.66 55.81
C ASN A 6 -8.72 -39.14 55.62
N ALA A 7 -7.56 -38.53 55.81
CA ALA A 7 -7.25 -37.22 55.26
C ALA A 7 -6.54 -37.42 53.91
N LEU A 8 -7.25 -37.07 52.85
CA LEU A 8 -6.75 -37.04 51.48
C LEU A 8 -5.70 -35.92 51.39
N LEU A 9 -4.42 -36.30 51.32
CA LEU A 9 -3.31 -35.39 51.10
C LEU A 9 -3.35 -34.95 49.62
N CYS A 10 -3.92 -33.78 49.35
CA CYS A 10 -3.83 -33.17 48.03
C CYS A 10 -2.41 -32.60 47.87
N LEU A 11 -1.57 -33.33 47.13
CA LEU A 11 -0.22 -32.92 46.79
C LEU A 11 -0.32 -31.79 45.75
N CYS A 12 -0.29 -30.54 46.21
CA CYS A 12 -0.09 -29.39 45.34
C CYS A 12 1.31 -29.48 44.72
N LEU A 13 1.38 -29.98 43.49
CA LEU A 13 2.58 -29.95 42.67
C LEU A 13 2.88 -28.48 42.33
N LEU A 14 3.82 -27.88 43.07
CA LEU A 14 4.35 -26.56 42.76
C LEU A 14 5.25 -26.70 41.53
N VAL A 15 4.67 -26.62 40.33
CA VAL A 15 5.44 -26.51 39.09
C VAL A 15 5.99 -25.09 39.04
N MET A 16 7.27 -24.95 39.35
CA MET A 16 8.04 -23.74 39.03
C MET A 16 8.15 -23.66 37.50
N LEU A 17 7.17 -23.04 36.85
CA LEU A 17 7.33 -22.59 35.47
C LEU A 17 8.32 -21.43 35.52
N SER A 18 9.58 -21.70 35.14
CA SER A 18 10.44 -20.64 34.63
C SER A 18 9.74 -20.08 33.40
N GLY A 19 9.15 -18.90 33.52
CA GLY A 19 8.77 -18.11 32.36
C GLY A 19 10.05 -17.84 31.57
N CYS A 20 10.23 -18.57 30.47
CA CYS A 20 11.00 -18.02 29.37
C CYS A 20 10.12 -16.93 28.79
N ASP A 21 10.35 -15.70 29.25
CA ASP A 21 10.05 -14.53 28.43
C ASP A 21 10.76 -14.77 27.10
N GLY A 22 9.96 -14.95 26.05
CA GLY A 22 10.42 -14.96 24.68
C GLY A 22 10.90 -13.57 24.36
N ASN A 23 12.15 -13.33 24.74
CA ASN A 23 12.93 -12.14 24.53
C ASN A 23 12.74 -11.62 23.11
N GLU A 24 12.41 -10.33 23.05
CA GLU A 24 12.54 -9.42 21.94
C GLU A 24 13.68 -9.84 21.01
N GLY A 25 13.37 -10.01 19.72
CA GLY A 25 14.35 -10.19 18.66
C GLY A 25 15.11 -8.90 18.38
N GLY A 26 15.73 -8.33 19.41
CA GLY A 26 16.79 -7.36 19.26
C GLY A 26 17.97 -8.02 18.56
N SER A 27 18.28 -7.47 17.39
CA SER A 27 19.54 -7.57 16.65
C SER A 27 20.68 -8.21 17.45
N SER A 28 21.09 -9.41 17.04
CA SER A 28 22.46 -9.84 17.28
C SER A 28 23.36 -8.93 16.43
N ASP A 29 24.05 -7.97 17.06
CA ASP A 29 25.01 -6.99 16.50
C ASP A 29 25.56 -7.35 15.11
N VAL A 30 24.78 -7.05 14.06
CA VAL A 30 25.30 -7.06 12.71
C VAL A 30 26.12 -5.78 12.58
N ASN A 31 27.43 -5.92 12.52
CA ASN A 31 28.31 -4.79 12.23
C ASN A 31 28.20 -4.44 10.74
N TYR A 32 27.18 -3.68 10.38
CA TYR A 32 26.93 -3.27 9.01
C TYR A 32 28.12 -2.46 8.46
N GLN A 33 28.55 -2.79 7.25
CA GLN A 33 29.49 -1.95 6.50
C GLN A 33 28.72 -0.94 5.65
N VAL A 34 29.11 0.33 5.73
CA VAL A 34 28.50 1.38 4.90
C VAL A 34 29.17 1.39 3.53
N VAL A 35 28.36 1.24 2.49
CA VAL A 35 28.77 1.31 1.08
C VAL A 35 28.11 2.55 0.46
N TRP A 36 28.93 3.53 0.09
CA TRP A 36 28.47 4.71 -0.63
C TRP A 36 28.30 4.36 -2.11
N VAL A 37 27.08 4.51 -2.61
CA VAL A 37 26.72 4.26 -4.01
C VAL A 37 26.79 5.59 -4.76
N THR A 38 27.89 5.77 -5.49
CA THR A 38 28.19 7.00 -6.25
C THR A 38 28.02 6.83 -7.76
N ASP A 39 27.78 5.61 -8.22
CA ASP A 39 27.68 5.24 -9.62
C ASP A 39 26.37 4.46 -9.85
N ASP A 40 25.92 4.46 -11.10
CA ASP A 40 24.71 3.77 -11.55
C ASP A 40 24.90 2.24 -11.62
N ILE A 41 23.80 1.50 -11.69
CA ILE A 41 23.82 0.05 -11.93
C ILE A 41 23.78 -0.22 -13.44
N ASP A 42 24.95 -0.28 -14.06
CA ASP A 42 25.10 -0.54 -15.51
C ASP A 42 25.39 -2.00 -15.87
N THR A 43 25.60 -2.85 -14.87
CA THR A 43 25.80 -4.29 -15.04
C THR A 43 25.11 -5.05 -13.90
N PRO A 44 24.80 -6.35 -14.07
CA PRO A 44 24.11 -7.11 -13.04
C PRO A 44 24.88 -7.05 -11.72
N THR A 45 24.22 -6.54 -10.69
CA THR A 45 24.84 -6.23 -9.39
C THR A 45 24.05 -6.87 -8.26
N THR A 46 24.76 -7.45 -7.30
CA THR A 46 24.16 -8.00 -6.07
C THR A 46 24.60 -7.19 -4.87
N TRP A 47 23.62 -6.69 -4.12
CA TRP A 47 23.81 -6.10 -2.80
C TRP A 47 23.61 -7.16 -1.72
N THR A 48 24.58 -7.28 -0.82
CA THR A 48 24.70 -8.44 0.08
C THR A 48 24.39 -8.08 1.53
N PHE A 49 23.87 -9.06 2.27
CA PHE A 49 23.56 -8.92 3.69
C PHE A 49 24.78 -8.48 4.52
N GLY A 50 24.55 -7.67 5.54
CA GLY A 50 25.61 -7.07 6.35
C GLY A 50 26.17 -5.76 5.81
N ASN A 51 25.57 -5.19 4.76
CA ASN A 51 25.90 -3.86 4.25
C ASN A 51 24.69 -2.91 4.33
N ILE A 52 24.99 -1.63 4.55
CA ILE A 52 24.08 -0.51 4.35
C ILE A 52 24.53 0.20 3.07
N TYR A 53 23.67 0.26 2.07
CA TYR A 53 23.95 0.96 0.81
C TYR A 53 23.36 2.36 0.89
N VAL A 54 24.23 3.37 0.92
CA VAL A 54 23.81 4.79 0.94
C VAL A 54 23.87 5.33 -0.47
N ILE A 55 22.72 5.69 -1.03
CA ILE A 55 22.62 6.29 -2.36
C ILE A 55 23.11 7.73 -2.29
N TYR A 56 24.15 8.05 -3.05
CA TYR A 56 24.83 9.35 -3.07
C TYR A 56 25.09 9.82 -4.51
N THR A 57 24.14 9.55 -5.39
CA THR A 57 24.14 10.01 -6.78
C THR A 57 22.71 10.36 -7.20
N TYR A 58 22.54 11.39 -8.03
CA TYR A 58 21.24 11.90 -8.42
C TYR A 58 21.13 12.22 -9.93
N PRO A 59 20.10 11.68 -10.63
CA PRO A 59 19.34 10.49 -10.23
C PRO A 59 20.25 9.26 -10.11
N PHE A 60 19.88 8.31 -9.26
CA PHE A 60 20.49 6.98 -9.25
C PHE A 60 19.80 6.11 -10.30
N TYR A 61 20.51 5.81 -11.39
CA TYR A 61 19.98 5.00 -12.48
C TYR A 61 20.24 3.52 -12.25
N ILE A 62 19.19 2.72 -12.48
CA ILE A 62 19.28 1.26 -12.52
C ILE A 62 19.03 0.84 -13.97
N ASN A 63 20.12 0.59 -14.70
CA ASN A 63 20.11 0.25 -16.13
C ASN A 63 20.16 -1.27 -16.38
N ASP A 64 20.53 -2.06 -15.38
CA ASP A 64 20.56 -3.53 -15.40
C ASP A 64 19.94 -4.11 -14.11
N VAL A 65 20.05 -5.42 -13.90
CA VAL A 65 19.46 -6.11 -12.75
C VAL A 65 20.20 -5.77 -11.46
N LEU A 66 19.50 -5.18 -10.50
CA LEU A 66 19.92 -5.01 -9.12
C LEU A 66 19.23 -6.07 -8.24
N THR A 67 20.01 -7.01 -7.71
CA THR A 67 19.53 -8.04 -6.78
C THR A 67 19.89 -7.67 -5.35
N LEU A 68 18.93 -7.73 -4.42
CA LEU A 68 19.16 -7.47 -3.00
C LEU A 68 18.95 -8.75 -2.19
N GLU A 69 19.96 -9.14 -1.42
CA GLU A 69 19.84 -10.24 -0.47
C GLU A 69 18.93 -9.88 0.73
N PRO A 70 18.27 -10.86 1.37
CA PRO A 70 17.48 -10.62 2.58
C PRO A 70 18.27 -9.89 3.69
N GLY A 71 17.68 -8.84 4.26
CA GLY A 71 18.28 -8.06 5.36
C GLY A 71 19.21 -6.93 4.91
N VAL A 72 19.32 -6.65 3.61
CA VAL A 72 19.99 -5.45 3.09
C VAL A 72 19.23 -4.20 3.52
N ILE A 73 19.97 -3.15 3.87
CA ILE A 73 19.45 -1.82 4.18
C ILE A 73 19.93 -0.85 3.10
N VAL A 74 19.01 -0.08 2.54
CA VAL A 74 19.25 0.96 1.54
C VAL A 74 18.80 2.29 2.13
N LYS A 75 19.71 3.25 2.19
CA LYS A 75 19.47 4.60 2.69
C LYS A 75 19.61 5.63 1.58
N PHE A 76 18.66 6.54 1.49
CA PHE A 76 18.66 7.61 0.50
C PHE A 76 19.23 8.90 1.10
N HIS A 77 20.41 9.32 0.64
CA HIS A 77 21.00 10.60 1.03
C HIS A 77 20.20 11.75 0.39
N PRO A 78 20.13 12.95 0.99
CA PRO A 78 19.55 14.13 0.34
C PRO A 78 20.16 14.52 -1.02
N ASP A 79 21.38 14.06 -1.33
CA ASP A 79 22.07 14.23 -2.62
C ASP A 79 21.90 13.02 -3.57
N GLY A 80 21.12 12.02 -3.15
CA GLY A 80 20.85 10.77 -3.86
C GLY A 80 19.50 10.21 -3.46
N ASP A 81 18.47 11.05 -3.56
CA ASP A 81 17.14 10.81 -2.99
C ASP A 81 16.14 10.19 -3.99
N TYR A 82 16.57 9.97 -5.24
CA TYR A 82 15.73 9.48 -6.34
C TYR A 82 16.40 8.32 -7.10
N ALA A 83 15.77 7.15 -7.07
CA ALA A 83 16.15 5.98 -7.86
C ALA A 83 15.17 5.76 -9.01
N VAL A 84 15.69 5.48 -10.20
CA VAL A 84 14.88 5.30 -11.40
C VAL A 84 15.44 4.20 -12.31
N LEU A 85 14.55 3.34 -12.81
CA LEU A 85 14.93 2.26 -13.71
C LEU A 85 14.90 2.74 -15.17
N TYR A 86 15.86 2.29 -15.97
CA TYR A 86 15.94 2.55 -17.41
C TYR A 86 16.53 1.34 -18.14
N SER A 87 16.47 1.34 -19.48
CA SER A 87 17.23 0.41 -20.32
C SER A 87 17.02 -1.10 -20.05
N GLY A 88 15.85 -1.50 -19.52
CA GLY A 88 15.57 -2.87 -19.10
C GLY A 88 16.02 -3.21 -17.67
N GLY A 89 16.42 -2.21 -16.90
CA GLY A 89 16.78 -2.33 -15.50
C GLY A 89 15.66 -2.91 -14.65
N LYS A 90 16.03 -3.55 -13.54
CA LYS A 90 15.10 -4.32 -12.71
C LYS A 90 15.60 -4.39 -11.28
N ILE A 91 14.70 -4.26 -10.32
CA ILE A 91 14.99 -4.58 -8.92
C ILE A 91 14.44 -5.97 -8.60
N ASP A 92 15.28 -6.86 -8.09
CA ASP A 92 14.88 -8.13 -7.50
C ASP A 92 15.22 -8.14 -6.00
N ALA A 93 14.27 -7.68 -5.19
CA ALA A 93 14.37 -7.56 -3.74
C ALA A 93 13.45 -8.59 -3.06
N ARG A 94 14.02 -9.72 -2.65
CA ARG A 94 13.28 -10.82 -2.00
C ARG A 94 13.77 -11.03 -0.58
N GLY A 95 13.27 -10.21 0.33
CA GLY A 95 13.48 -10.38 1.76
C GLY A 95 12.76 -11.61 2.32
N THR A 96 12.84 -11.75 3.63
CA THR A 96 12.07 -12.75 4.39
C THR A 96 11.43 -12.09 5.59
N ALA A 97 10.35 -12.66 6.15
CA ALA A 97 9.72 -12.14 7.36
C ALA A 97 10.71 -11.88 8.53
N SER A 98 11.76 -12.70 8.68
CA SER A 98 12.79 -12.53 9.72
C SER A 98 13.95 -11.60 9.34
N ARG A 99 14.06 -11.24 8.05
CA ARG A 99 15.10 -10.38 7.49
C ARG A 99 14.53 -9.60 6.31
N PRO A 100 13.66 -8.61 6.59
CA PRO A 100 13.12 -7.77 5.54
C PRO A 100 14.24 -6.94 4.90
N ILE A 101 14.07 -6.56 3.64
CA ILE A 101 14.93 -5.57 2.98
C ILE A 101 14.37 -4.19 3.30
N VAL A 102 15.19 -3.25 3.74
CA VAL A 102 14.73 -1.91 4.19
C VAL A 102 15.18 -0.84 3.21
N PHE A 103 14.25 0.00 2.77
CA PHE A 103 14.49 1.24 2.01
C PHE A 103 14.05 2.41 2.87
N THR A 104 14.98 3.31 3.24
CA THR A 104 14.71 4.33 4.25
C THR A 104 15.51 5.62 4.06
N SER A 105 15.25 6.62 4.89
CA SER A 105 15.97 7.89 4.96
C SER A 105 17.42 7.67 5.42
N PHE A 106 18.34 8.51 4.94
CA PHE A 106 19.70 8.58 5.48
C PHE A 106 19.76 8.95 6.98
N ARG A 107 18.71 9.60 7.51
CA ARG A 107 18.56 9.99 8.92
C ARG A 107 17.86 8.94 9.79
N ASP A 108 17.57 7.76 9.23
CA ASP A 108 16.91 6.71 9.98
C ASP A 108 17.94 5.91 10.79
N ASP A 109 18.06 6.22 12.08
CA ASP A 109 18.98 5.50 12.98
C ASP A 109 18.43 4.16 13.46
N GLU A 110 17.12 3.91 13.35
CA GLU A 110 16.48 2.67 13.79
C GLU A 110 16.96 1.48 12.94
N HIS A 111 17.19 1.72 11.65
CA HIS A 111 17.63 0.70 10.72
C HIS A 111 19.11 0.88 10.36
N GLY A 112 19.97 0.06 10.96
CA GLY A 112 21.40 0.02 10.65
C GLY A 112 22.26 1.07 11.38
N GLY A 113 21.68 1.87 12.27
CA GLY A 113 22.38 2.84 13.11
C GLY A 113 22.72 4.16 12.43
N ASP A 114 23.35 5.06 13.21
CA ASP A 114 23.75 6.43 12.83
C ASP A 114 24.79 6.40 11.70
N THR A 115 24.32 6.55 10.47
CA THR A 115 25.14 6.46 9.25
C THR A 115 25.72 7.83 8.84
N ASN A 116 25.11 8.90 9.34
CA ASN A 116 25.45 10.32 9.14
C ASN A 116 26.41 10.88 10.20
N GLY A 117 26.57 10.21 11.33
CA GLY A 117 27.45 10.60 12.43
C GLY A 117 27.01 11.87 13.15
N ASP A 118 25.73 12.25 13.07
CA ASP A 118 25.19 13.47 13.68
C ASP A 118 24.55 13.24 15.05
N GLY A 119 24.67 12.02 15.59
CA GLY A 119 24.02 11.60 16.82
C GLY A 119 22.57 11.17 16.57
N PRO A 120 21.74 11.03 17.62
CA PRO A 120 20.36 10.57 17.44
C PRO A 120 19.57 11.50 16.51
N SER A 121 19.32 11.04 15.30
CA SER A 121 18.56 11.74 14.26
C SER A 121 17.22 11.07 14.03
N TRP A 122 16.24 11.86 13.58
CA TRP A 122 14.87 11.40 13.40
C TRP A 122 14.48 11.64 11.94
N ALA A 123 14.23 10.56 11.22
CA ALA A 123 13.69 10.62 9.88
C ALA A 123 12.26 11.18 9.88
N ALA A 124 11.88 11.82 8.77
CA ALA A 124 10.56 12.39 8.57
C ALA A 124 9.93 11.94 7.23
N LYS A 125 8.60 11.94 7.18
CA LYS A 125 7.83 11.63 5.96
C LYS A 125 8.31 12.53 4.80
N GLY A 126 8.79 11.94 3.71
CA GLY A 126 9.30 12.68 2.55
C GLY A 126 10.72 13.23 2.73
N ASP A 127 11.57 12.57 3.53
CA ASP A 127 13.00 12.85 3.61
C ASP A 127 13.74 12.51 2.32
N TRP A 128 13.22 11.57 1.53
CA TRP A 128 13.72 11.21 0.20
C TRP A 128 12.58 11.15 -0.82
N MET A 129 12.90 11.19 -2.11
CA MET A 129 11.92 11.20 -3.19
C MET A 129 11.26 9.84 -3.35
N ARG A 130 11.77 8.99 -4.25
CA ARG A 130 11.10 7.75 -4.63
C ARG A 130 12.00 6.75 -5.34
N ILE A 131 11.53 5.51 -5.40
CA ILE A 131 11.94 4.50 -6.38
C ILE A 131 10.88 4.47 -7.48
N ASP A 132 11.28 4.68 -8.73
CA ASP A 132 10.37 4.70 -9.90
C ASP A 132 10.75 3.60 -10.88
N THR A 133 9.84 2.63 -11.10
CA THR A 133 10.08 1.55 -12.08
C THR A 133 10.08 2.07 -13.52
N ASN A 134 9.49 3.24 -13.78
CA ASN A 134 9.65 4.01 -15.01
C ASN A 134 9.52 3.18 -16.30
N GLY A 135 8.46 2.38 -16.37
CA GLY A 135 8.11 1.52 -17.50
C GLY A 135 8.97 0.28 -17.65
N GLN A 136 9.88 0.01 -16.70
CA GLN A 136 10.74 -1.15 -16.75
C GLN A 136 10.04 -2.38 -16.17
N PRO A 137 10.08 -3.51 -16.88
CA PRO A 137 9.26 -4.67 -16.57
C PRO A 137 9.75 -5.50 -15.38
N GLY A 138 8.80 -5.96 -14.56
CA GLY A 138 8.96 -7.18 -13.77
C GLY A 138 9.86 -7.06 -12.56
N SER A 139 9.85 -5.91 -11.88
CA SER A 139 10.51 -5.76 -10.58
C SER A 139 9.75 -6.55 -9.50
N VAL A 140 10.49 -7.06 -8.54
CA VAL A 140 9.96 -7.87 -7.43
C VAL A 140 10.39 -7.25 -6.12
N PHE A 141 9.39 -6.96 -5.29
CA PHE A 141 9.54 -6.51 -3.91
C PHE A 141 8.76 -7.49 -3.04
N ARG A 142 9.48 -8.28 -2.24
CA ARG A 142 8.88 -9.23 -1.32
C ARG A 142 9.49 -9.07 0.06
N HIS A 143 8.67 -8.99 1.11
CA HIS A 143 9.15 -8.73 2.48
C HIS A 143 10.13 -7.54 2.52
N CYS A 144 9.77 -6.46 1.84
CA CYS A 144 10.49 -5.20 1.88
C CYS A 144 9.78 -4.24 2.84
N ALA A 145 10.51 -3.26 3.36
CA ALA A 145 9.97 -2.18 4.16
C ALA A 145 10.40 -0.84 3.55
N PHE A 146 9.43 0.04 3.32
CA PHE A 146 9.62 1.36 2.74
C PHE A 146 9.22 2.42 3.76
N TYR A 147 10.19 3.24 4.16
CA TYR A 147 10.00 4.26 5.17
C TYR A 147 10.44 5.65 4.71
N TYR A 148 9.75 6.69 5.17
CA TYR A 148 10.17 8.08 5.08
C TYR A 148 10.32 8.65 3.65
N GLY A 149 9.80 7.97 2.63
CA GLY A 149 9.83 8.44 1.25
C GLY A 149 8.66 9.36 0.88
N GLY A 150 8.61 9.78 -0.38
CA GLY A 150 7.51 10.53 -0.95
C GLY A 150 7.71 12.05 -1.03
N ALA A 151 8.94 12.54 -1.19
CA ALA A 151 9.19 13.95 -1.50
C ALA A 151 8.79 14.32 -2.95
N SER A 152 8.92 15.61 -3.31
CA SER A 152 8.70 16.15 -4.66
C SER A 152 7.25 16.05 -5.18
N THR A 153 7.01 16.26 -6.49
CA THR A 153 5.67 16.48 -7.07
C THR A 153 4.75 15.26 -7.15
N TYR A 154 5.30 14.05 -7.13
CA TYR A 154 4.53 12.81 -7.22
C TYR A 154 4.28 12.17 -5.86
N TYR A 155 4.88 12.65 -4.77
CA TYR A 155 4.67 12.20 -3.39
C TYR A 155 4.75 10.70 -3.05
N SER A 156 4.97 9.81 -4.01
CA SER A 156 5.05 8.36 -3.82
C SER A 156 6.43 7.91 -3.36
N THR A 157 6.49 6.84 -2.56
CA THR A 157 7.76 6.24 -2.12
C THR A 157 8.22 5.17 -3.10
N LEU A 158 7.30 4.30 -3.52
CA LEU A 158 7.48 3.36 -4.61
C LEU A 158 6.44 3.66 -5.68
N ARG A 159 6.88 3.85 -6.92
CA ARG A 159 6.01 4.07 -8.07
C ARG A 159 6.17 2.95 -9.08
N LEU A 160 5.06 2.25 -9.33
CA LEU A 160 4.91 1.27 -10.39
C LEU A 160 4.25 1.96 -11.58
N TYR A 161 5.05 2.30 -12.59
CA TYR A 161 4.58 3.02 -13.76
C TYR A 161 4.89 2.23 -15.03
N HIS A 162 3.90 2.05 -15.90
CA HIS A 162 4.04 1.51 -17.24
C HIS A 162 3.23 2.36 -18.22
N ALA A 163 3.84 2.74 -19.34
CA ALA A 163 3.16 3.57 -20.34
C ALA A 163 2.08 2.79 -21.12
N VAL A 164 2.15 1.46 -21.11
CA VAL A 164 1.17 0.56 -21.74
C VAL A 164 0.89 -0.60 -20.78
N PRO A 165 0.14 -0.36 -19.69
CA PRO A 165 -0.03 -1.33 -18.61
C PRO A 165 -0.54 -2.70 -19.09
N GLU A 166 -1.39 -2.75 -20.11
CA GLU A 166 -2.05 -3.96 -20.61
C GLU A 166 -1.10 -4.98 -21.24
N SER A 167 0.06 -4.52 -21.71
CA SER A 167 1.04 -5.35 -22.43
C SER A 167 2.42 -5.38 -21.78
N SER A 168 2.55 -4.70 -20.63
CA SER A 168 3.78 -4.65 -19.86
C SER A 168 3.91 -5.89 -18.96
N THR A 169 5.13 -6.23 -18.56
CA THR A 169 5.33 -7.35 -17.63
C THR A 169 4.96 -6.90 -16.22
N PRO A 170 4.15 -7.69 -15.48
CA PRO A 170 3.68 -7.32 -14.15
C PRO A 170 4.80 -7.21 -13.12
N ASP A 171 4.68 -6.20 -12.26
CA ASP A 171 5.49 -6.09 -11.05
C ASP A 171 4.83 -6.88 -9.90
N SER A 172 5.62 -7.18 -8.87
CA SER A 172 5.12 -7.85 -7.67
C SER A 172 5.56 -7.09 -6.42
N VAL A 173 4.59 -6.67 -5.61
CA VAL A 173 4.79 -6.07 -4.29
C VAL A 173 4.01 -6.90 -3.29
N THR A 174 4.72 -7.77 -2.57
CA THR A 174 4.11 -8.79 -1.71
C THR A 174 4.70 -8.81 -0.31
N ASP A 175 3.85 -8.98 0.70
CA ASP A 175 4.28 -9.08 2.10
C ASP A 175 5.16 -7.90 2.57
N CYS A 176 5.00 -6.71 1.97
CA CYS A 176 5.82 -5.53 2.26
C CYS A 176 5.17 -4.62 3.31
N VAL A 177 5.98 -3.73 3.89
CA VAL A 177 5.53 -2.68 4.81
C VAL A 177 5.76 -1.33 4.16
N PHE A 178 4.75 -0.47 4.18
CA PHE A 178 4.86 0.95 3.87
C PHE A 178 4.45 1.71 5.12
N ALA A 179 5.38 2.42 5.75
CA ALA A 179 5.05 3.25 6.90
C ALA A 179 5.85 4.56 6.94
N HIS A 180 5.34 5.55 7.66
CA HIS A 180 6.00 6.85 7.79
C HIS A 180 6.31 7.51 6.44
N ASN A 181 5.53 7.21 5.40
CA ASN A 181 5.72 7.83 4.09
C ASN A 181 4.79 9.02 3.93
N ARG A 182 5.15 9.89 2.99
CA ARG A 182 4.29 11.01 2.60
C ARG A 182 3.08 10.47 1.84
N GLY A 183 3.16 10.22 0.54
CA GLY A 183 1.96 10.14 -0.28
C GLY A 183 1.20 11.48 -0.28
N GLY A 184 0.22 11.64 -1.15
CA GLY A 184 -0.58 12.86 -1.19
C GLY A 184 -1.35 13.07 -2.46
N THR A 185 -1.79 14.31 -2.65
CA THR A 185 -2.48 14.76 -3.86
C THR A 185 -1.67 15.84 -4.57
N SER A 186 -1.63 15.77 -5.90
CA SER A 186 -1.03 16.81 -6.75
C SER A 186 -1.83 16.96 -8.03
N SER A 187 -2.22 18.18 -8.38
CA SER A 187 -2.96 18.48 -9.63
C SER A 187 -4.22 17.62 -9.85
N GLY A 188 -4.91 17.25 -8.76
CA GLY A 188 -6.12 16.41 -8.81
C GLY A 188 -5.86 14.90 -8.79
N TYR A 189 -4.61 14.45 -8.85
CA TYR A 189 -4.24 13.04 -8.78
C TYR A 189 -3.88 12.61 -7.36
N PHE A 190 -4.21 11.37 -7.03
CA PHE A 190 -3.74 10.65 -5.85
C PHE A 190 -2.41 9.96 -6.13
N TYR A 191 -1.52 10.05 -5.15
CA TYR A 191 -0.28 9.31 -5.12
C TYR A 191 -0.13 8.64 -3.76
N GLY A 192 -0.31 7.32 -3.73
CA GLY A 192 -0.03 6.54 -2.53
C GLY A 192 1.47 6.47 -2.22
N ALA A 193 1.81 6.11 -0.98
CA ALA A 193 3.15 5.67 -0.62
C ALA A 193 3.61 4.53 -1.56
N LEU A 194 2.70 3.60 -1.87
CA LEU A 194 2.74 2.81 -3.09
C LEU A 194 1.83 3.43 -4.14
N ASP A 195 2.41 4.01 -5.18
CA ASP A 195 1.67 4.46 -6.36
C ASP A 195 1.69 3.37 -7.44
N ALA A 196 0.56 2.70 -7.60
CA ALA A 196 0.36 1.65 -8.59
C ALA A 196 -0.72 2.02 -9.63
N THR A 197 -1.06 3.31 -9.78
CA THR A 197 -2.08 3.76 -10.74
C THR A 197 -1.80 3.27 -12.16
N TYR A 198 -0.53 3.17 -12.55
CA TYR A 198 -0.12 2.68 -13.87
C TYR A 198 0.69 1.38 -13.78
N ALA A 199 0.47 0.57 -12.75
CA ALA A 199 1.10 -0.75 -12.68
C ALA A 199 0.54 -1.66 -13.79
N ALA A 200 1.40 -2.51 -14.34
CA ALA A 200 1.05 -3.38 -15.45
C ALA A 200 -0.09 -4.35 -15.10
N ALA A 201 -0.87 -4.74 -16.10
CA ALA A 201 -1.94 -5.70 -15.92
C ALA A 201 -1.41 -7.02 -15.36
N GLY A 202 -2.12 -7.57 -14.37
CA GLY A 202 -1.69 -8.76 -13.63
C GLY A 202 -0.60 -8.50 -12.58
N SER A 203 -0.25 -7.24 -12.29
CA SER A 203 0.62 -6.92 -11.14
C SER A 203 0.00 -7.44 -9.84
N VAL A 204 0.85 -7.90 -8.93
CA VAL A 204 0.42 -8.53 -7.67
C VAL A 204 0.74 -7.59 -6.51
N ILE A 205 -0.29 -7.08 -5.85
CA ILE A 205 -0.19 -6.19 -4.68
C ILE A 205 -0.95 -6.84 -3.53
N THR A 206 -0.31 -7.75 -2.80
CA THR A 206 -0.97 -8.60 -1.80
C THR A 206 -0.16 -8.76 -0.52
N GLY A 207 -0.84 -8.97 0.61
CA GLY A 207 -0.19 -9.18 1.91
C GLY A 207 0.58 -7.96 2.44
N ASN A 208 0.44 -6.79 1.83
CA ASN A 208 1.18 -5.60 2.24
C ASN A 208 0.50 -4.92 3.43
N ARG A 209 1.27 -4.16 4.21
CA ARG A 209 0.78 -3.40 5.34
C ARG A 209 1.10 -1.93 5.18
N PHE A 210 0.09 -1.07 5.31
CA PHE A 210 0.17 0.38 5.20
C PHE A 210 -0.29 1.03 6.50
N TYR A 211 0.60 1.74 7.20
CA TYR A 211 0.24 2.49 8.42
C TYR A 211 1.10 3.73 8.59
N ASP A 212 0.59 4.75 9.29
CA ASP A 212 1.28 6.04 9.46
C ASP A 212 1.84 6.63 8.15
N ASN A 213 1.17 6.41 7.02
CA ASN A 213 1.43 7.18 5.79
C ASN A 213 0.42 8.32 5.71
N ILE A 214 0.68 9.38 4.92
CA ILE A 214 -0.40 10.34 4.62
C ILE A 214 -1.40 9.69 3.66
N PHE A 215 -0.93 9.22 2.50
CA PHE A 215 -1.72 8.40 1.57
C PHE A 215 -1.05 7.03 1.39
N PRO A 216 -1.74 5.90 1.63
CA PRO A 216 -1.12 4.57 1.59
C PRO A 216 -0.95 3.99 0.19
N LEU A 217 -2.03 3.92 -0.60
CA LEU A 217 -2.06 3.15 -1.86
C LEU A 217 -2.92 3.85 -2.90
N SER A 218 -2.36 4.10 -4.09
CA SER A 218 -3.12 4.44 -5.30
C SER A 218 -3.09 3.30 -6.31
N ILE A 219 -4.23 3.04 -6.96
CA ILE A 219 -4.42 1.92 -7.91
C ILE A 219 -4.99 2.41 -9.25
N GLY A 220 -4.94 1.52 -10.24
CA GLY A 220 -5.54 1.71 -11.57
C GLY A 220 -6.44 0.53 -11.95
N PRO A 221 -7.07 0.55 -13.13
CA PRO A 221 -8.10 -0.42 -13.53
C PRO A 221 -7.56 -1.73 -14.11
N TYR A 222 -6.24 -1.98 -14.02
CA TYR A 222 -5.55 -3.04 -14.77
C TYR A 222 -5.41 -4.37 -14.01
N TYR A 223 -5.71 -4.40 -12.72
CA TYR A 223 -5.52 -5.55 -11.86
C TYR A 223 -6.55 -5.54 -10.71
N SER A 224 -6.79 -6.72 -10.14
CA SER A 224 -7.69 -6.89 -9.01
C SER A 224 -6.99 -6.60 -7.69
N ILE A 225 -7.77 -6.18 -6.69
CA ILE A 225 -7.32 -6.01 -5.31
C ILE A 225 -8.13 -6.96 -4.43
N ASP A 226 -7.41 -7.86 -3.75
CA ASP A 226 -8.00 -8.77 -2.78
C ASP A 226 -8.06 -8.15 -1.36
N ASP A 227 -8.48 -8.94 -0.37
CA ASP A 227 -8.57 -8.55 1.05
C ASP A 227 -7.32 -8.91 1.87
N SER A 228 -6.17 -9.12 1.21
CA SER A 228 -4.94 -9.54 1.89
C SER A 228 -4.08 -8.37 2.39
N ASN A 229 -4.29 -7.15 1.87
CA ASN A 229 -3.58 -5.96 2.31
C ASN A 229 -4.20 -5.40 3.59
N MET A 230 -3.36 -4.87 4.48
CA MET A 230 -3.77 -4.27 5.75
C MET A 230 -3.48 -2.76 5.75
N PHE A 231 -4.39 -1.95 6.29
CA PHE A 231 -4.32 -0.48 6.31
C PHE A 231 -4.20 0.10 7.72
N SER A 232 -3.66 -0.71 8.62
CA SER A 232 -3.28 -0.37 9.98
C SER A 232 -2.02 -1.13 10.39
N ASP A 233 -1.39 -0.71 11.49
CA ASP A 233 -0.26 -1.42 12.06
C ASP A 233 -0.68 -2.81 12.57
N ALA A 234 0.28 -3.63 13.01
CA ALA A 234 -0.01 -5.00 13.45
C ALA A 234 -0.97 -5.07 14.66
N ALA A 235 -1.04 -4.01 15.46
CA ALA A 235 -1.95 -3.90 16.60
C ALA A 235 -3.31 -3.26 16.23
N GLY A 236 -3.49 -2.73 15.01
CA GLY A 236 -4.69 -2.00 14.61
C GLY A 236 -4.88 -0.66 15.34
N SER A 237 -3.80 -0.11 15.91
CA SER A 237 -3.78 1.11 16.73
C SER A 237 -3.35 2.34 15.94
N ILE A 238 -2.61 2.16 14.84
CA ILE A 238 -2.07 3.23 14.01
C ILE A 238 -2.59 3.03 12.58
N ASN A 239 -3.29 4.03 12.06
CA ASN A 239 -3.81 4.06 10.70
C ASN A 239 -2.98 5.02 9.84
N ASN A 240 -3.32 5.12 8.56
CA ASN A 240 -2.86 6.21 7.68
C ASN A 240 -3.69 7.48 7.93
N ASP A 241 -3.15 8.66 7.61
CA ASP A 241 -3.87 9.93 7.78
C ASP A 241 -5.12 9.95 6.88
N CYS A 242 -4.95 9.61 5.60
CA CYS A 242 -6.03 9.34 4.66
C CYS A 242 -6.13 7.82 4.45
N ASN A 243 -6.97 7.15 5.25
CA ASN A 243 -7.07 5.69 5.28
C ASN A 243 -8.07 5.18 4.24
N GLY A 244 -7.54 4.79 3.06
CA GLY A 244 -8.32 4.29 1.94
C GLY A 244 -7.43 3.73 0.83
N ILE A 245 -8.07 3.14 -0.19
CA ILE A 245 -7.43 2.79 -1.46
C ILE A 245 -7.88 3.77 -2.52
N PHE A 246 -6.94 4.46 -3.16
CA PHE A 246 -7.25 5.61 -3.99
C PHE A 246 -7.22 5.26 -5.48
N TYR A 247 -8.31 5.47 -6.18
CA TYR A 247 -8.39 5.30 -7.62
C TYR A 247 -8.42 6.66 -8.31
N ASN A 248 -7.48 6.86 -9.22
CA ASN A 248 -7.51 7.99 -10.14
C ASN A 248 -8.46 7.64 -11.28
N ALA A 249 -9.63 8.27 -11.33
CA ALA A 249 -10.62 8.07 -12.38
C ALA A 249 -10.29 8.87 -13.66
N ASN A 250 -9.06 8.70 -14.12
CA ASN A 250 -8.57 9.22 -15.40
C ASN A 250 -8.66 8.17 -16.53
N GLU A 251 -9.06 6.94 -16.20
CA GLU A 251 -9.24 5.83 -17.12
C GLU A 251 -10.54 5.08 -16.80
N ASP A 252 -11.19 4.58 -17.84
CA ASP A 252 -12.39 3.76 -17.72
C ASP A 252 -11.99 2.31 -17.36
N PHE A 253 -12.86 1.62 -16.64
CA PHE A 253 -12.76 0.17 -16.47
C PHE A 253 -13.12 -0.52 -17.78
N ARG A 254 -12.16 -1.25 -18.34
CA ARG A 254 -12.28 -2.01 -19.61
C ARG A 254 -11.79 -3.45 -19.50
N TRP A 255 -11.56 -3.92 -18.28
CA TRP A 255 -11.04 -5.26 -17.98
C TRP A 255 -11.81 -5.87 -16.83
N ASP A 256 -11.94 -7.20 -16.88
CA ASP A 256 -12.62 -7.94 -15.83
C ASP A 256 -11.75 -7.88 -14.57
N ILE A 257 -12.19 -7.09 -13.60
CA ILE A 257 -11.46 -6.86 -12.36
C ILE A 257 -12.38 -7.01 -11.16
N SER A 258 -11.76 -7.32 -10.04
CA SER A 258 -12.44 -7.46 -8.76
C SER A 258 -11.77 -6.64 -7.69
N TRP A 259 -12.59 -5.98 -6.87
CA TRP A 259 -12.17 -5.33 -5.65
C TRP A 259 -12.86 -6.01 -4.49
N SER A 260 -12.09 -6.55 -3.54
CA SER A 260 -12.65 -7.25 -2.38
C SER A 260 -12.11 -6.78 -1.04
N GLU A 261 -11.30 -5.72 -0.99
CA GLU A 261 -10.78 -5.22 0.28
C GLU A 261 -11.91 -4.78 1.23
N THR A 262 -11.80 -5.20 2.50
CA THR A 262 -12.79 -5.00 3.53
C THR A 262 -12.40 -4.13 4.74
N GLU A 263 -11.12 -3.84 4.99
CA GLU A 263 -10.67 -2.97 6.09
C GLU A 263 -10.97 -1.49 5.80
N VAL A 264 -10.68 -1.01 4.58
CA VAL A 264 -10.88 0.38 4.17
C VAL A 264 -11.79 0.51 2.95
N ALA A 265 -12.17 1.75 2.62
CA ALA A 265 -12.93 2.05 1.41
C ALA A 265 -12.03 2.30 0.19
N PHE A 266 -12.59 2.07 -1.00
CA PHE A 266 -12.03 2.57 -2.26
C PHE A 266 -12.53 4.00 -2.49
N ALA A 267 -11.64 4.96 -2.70
CA ALA A 267 -11.96 6.37 -2.91
C ALA A 267 -11.66 6.78 -4.36
N ILE A 268 -12.67 7.33 -5.03
CA ILE A 268 -12.65 7.72 -6.45
C ILE A 268 -12.66 9.25 -6.56
N ASN A 269 -11.70 9.85 -7.27
CA ASN A 269 -11.62 11.32 -7.43
C ASN A 269 -12.46 11.93 -8.55
N ASP A 270 -13.01 11.12 -9.45
CA ASP A 270 -13.79 11.59 -10.59
C ASP A 270 -14.85 10.55 -10.99
N ASN A 271 -15.52 10.78 -12.11
CA ASN A 271 -16.50 9.87 -12.68
C ASN A 271 -15.88 8.51 -13.00
N LEU A 272 -16.54 7.46 -12.51
CA LEU A 272 -16.12 6.09 -12.72
C LEU A 272 -16.95 5.46 -13.84
N TRP A 273 -16.31 5.11 -14.96
CA TRP A 273 -16.96 4.48 -16.10
C TRP A 273 -16.61 3.00 -16.17
N ILE A 274 -17.63 2.16 -16.37
CA ILE A 274 -17.48 0.73 -16.65
C ILE A 274 -17.96 0.50 -18.08
N THR A 275 -17.05 0.14 -18.98
CA THR A 275 -17.25 0.06 -20.43
C THR A 275 -16.35 -1.04 -21.03
N GLY A 276 -16.39 -1.27 -22.33
CA GLY A 276 -15.58 -2.26 -23.02
C GLY A 276 -16.10 -3.70 -22.91
N ASN A 277 -17.40 -3.89 -22.65
CA ASN A 277 -18.03 -5.21 -22.45
C ASN A 277 -17.30 -6.03 -21.38
N THR A 278 -17.22 -5.48 -20.16
CA THR A 278 -16.45 -6.03 -19.05
C THR A 278 -17.26 -6.19 -17.75
N ASP A 279 -16.83 -7.08 -16.88
CA ASP A 279 -17.38 -7.27 -15.54
C ASP A 279 -16.48 -6.64 -14.46
N PHE A 280 -16.95 -5.56 -13.83
CA PHE A 280 -16.36 -5.07 -12.59
C PHE A 280 -17.06 -5.71 -11.39
N THR A 281 -16.33 -6.53 -10.62
CA THR A 281 -16.90 -7.28 -9.49
C THR A 281 -16.53 -6.70 -8.14
N LEU A 282 -17.55 -6.40 -7.33
CA LEU A 282 -17.36 -5.99 -5.94
C LEU A 282 -17.54 -7.18 -4.99
N GLY A 283 -16.58 -7.37 -4.10
CA GLY A 283 -16.65 -8.32 -2.99
C GLY A 283 -17.67 -7.90 -1.93
N SER A 284 -18.09 -8.84 -1.08
CA SER A 284 -19.01 -8.51 0.03
C SER A 284 -18.34 -7.53 1.00
N ASN A 285 -19.15 -6.66 1.59
CA ASN A 285 -18.72 -5.61 2.53
C ASN A 285 -17.88 -4.50 1.91
N VAL A 286 -17.57 -4.50 0.60
CA VAL A 286 -16.80 -3.41 -0.02
C VAL A 286 -17.54 -2.07 0.08
N VAL A 287 -16.79 -1.01 0.34
CA VAL A 287 -17.29 0.37 0.33
C VAL A 287 -16.56 1.14 -0.76
N VAL A 288 -17.31 1.82 -1.62
CA VAL A 288 -16.77 2.74 -2.63
C VAL A 288 -17.25 4.15 -2.31
N LYS A 289 -16.33 5.10 -2.27
CA LYS A 289 -16.57 6.49 -1.95
C LYS A 289 -16.28 7.39 -3.14
N PHE A 290 -17.15 8.36 -3.39
CA PHE A 290 -17.06 9.25 -4.55
C PHE A 290 -16.82 10.70 -4.18
N TYR A 291 -15.92 11.33 -4.93
CA TYR A 291 -15.74 12.77 -4.86
C TYR A 291 -17.03 13.54 -5.19
N PRO A 292 -17.13 14.80 -4.73
CA PRO A 292 -18.31 15.60 -4.98
C PRO A 292 -18.63 15.71 -6.47
N SER A 293 -19.91 15.57 -6.81
CA SER A 293 -20.47 15.58 -8.17
C SER A 293 -20.07 14.41 -9.08
N SER A 294 -19.24 13.48 -8.62
CA SER A 294 -18.86 12.30 -9.41
C SER A 294 -20.02 11.31 -9.56
N ILE A 295 -20.05 10.58 -10.67
CA ILE A 295 -21.01 9.51 -10.96
C ILE A 295 -20.29 8.18 -11.15
N LEU A 296 -20.99 7.08 -10.87
CA LEU A 296 -20.63 5.76 -11.40
C LEU A 296 -21.52 5.46 -12.60
N ASN A 297 -20.94 5.20 -13.75
CA ASN A 297 -21.64 4.91 -15.00
C ASN A 297 -21.42 3.45 -15.42
N ILE A 298 -22.52 2.72 -15.66
CA ILE A 298 -22.48 1.38 -16.25
C ILE A 298 -22.96 1.48 -17.70
N ASP A 299 -22.05 1.26 -18.65
CA ASP A 299 -22.32 1.40 -20.08
C ASP A 299 -23.26 0.30 -20.61
N SER A 300 -23.95 0.60 -21.70
CA SER A 300 -24.92 -0.27 -22.38
C SER A 300 -24.30 -1.24 -23.40
N ASP A 301 -22.97 -1.34 -23.40
CA ASP A 301 -22.18 -2.10 -24.38
C ASP A 301 -21.98 -3.58 -24.02
N GLY A 302 -22.62 -4.04 -22.94
CA GLY A 302 -22.45 -5.38 -22.38
C GLY A 302 -21.73 -5.38 -21.04
N SER A 303 -21.21 -4.23 -20.60
CA SER A 303 -20.54 -4.08 -19.31
C SER A 303 -21.48 -4.25 -18.11
N SER A 304 -20.92 -4.71 -16.99
CA SER A 304 -21.68 -4.93 -15.77
C SER A 304 -20.90 -4.54 -14.51
N LEU A 305 -21.64 -4.04 -13.51
CA LEU A 305 -21.17 -3.98 -12.14
C LEU A 305 -21.78 -5.15 -11.39
N VAL A 306 -20.96 -6.09 -10.94
CA VAL A 306 -21.41 -7.31 -10.26
C VAL A 306 -21.50 -7.03 -8.76
N ASN A 307 -22.59 -7.50 -8.14
CA ASN A 307 -22.93 -7.37 -6.70
C ASN A 307 -23.31 -5.98 -6.17
N TYR A 308 -23.43 -4.94 -7.01
CA TYR A 308 -23.81 -3.58 -6.55
C TYR A 308 -25.19 -3.47 -5.89
N THR A 309 -26.07 -4.44 -6.10
CA THR A 309 -27.40 -4.48 -5.47
C THR A 309 -27.39 -5.18 -4.10
N SER A 310 -26.25 -5.75 -3.70
CA SER A 310 -26.10 -6.35 -2.38
C SER A 310 -26.09 -5.27 -1.30
N PRO A 311 -26.88 -5.41 -0.21
CA PRO A 311 -26.84 -4.47 0.92
C PRO A 311 -25.46 -4.40 1.61
N SER A 312 -24.62 -5.42 1.44
CA SER A 312 -23.25 -5.41 1.99
C SER A 312 -22.29 -4.56 1.17
N VAL A 313 -22.57 -4.28 -0.10
CA VAL A 313 -21.75 -3.40 -0.94
C VAL A 313 -22.31 -2.00 -0.85
N GLN A 314 -21.51 -1.05 -0.35
CA GLN A 314 -21.99 0.31 -0.09
C GLN A 314 -21.29 1.34 -0.98
N PHE A 315 -22.06 2.35 -1.39
CA PHE A 315 -21.60 3.48 -2.16
C PHE A 315 -21.96 4.76 -1.41
N THR A 316 -20.99 5.65 -1.21
CA THR A 316 -21.19 6.83 -0.35
C THR A 316 -20.32 8.00 -0.78
N SER A 317 -20.46 9.14 -0.09
CA SER A 317 -19.61 10.31 -0.28
C SER A 317 -18.17 10.05 0.17
N TYR A 318 -17.21 10.68 -0.52
CA TYR A 318 -15.81 10.78 -0.11
C TYR A 318 -15.60 11.33 1.31
N ARG A 319 -16.56 12.10 1.83
CA ARG A 319 -16.55 12.69 3.18
C ARG A 319 -17.30 11.84 4.23
N ASP A 320 -17.64 10.60 3.91
CA ASP A 320 -18.38 9.75 4.84
C ASP A 320 -17.45 8.81 5.62
N ASP A 321 -17.00 9.24 6.79
CA ASP A 321 -16.06 8.47 7.61
C ASP A 321 -16.74 7.43 8.49
N SER A 322 -18.08 7.46 8.52
CA SER A 322 -18.87 6.41 9.17
C SER A 322 -18.79 5.06 8.44
N ARG A 323 -18.24 5.03 7.21
CA ARG A 323 -18.07 3.84 6.38
C ARG A 323 -16.61 3.66 5.97
N LYS A 324 -15.91 2.85 6.75
CA LYS A 324 -14.54 2.34 6.48
C LYS A 324 -13.46 3.40 6.30
N GLY A 325 -13.23 4.14 7.39
CA GLY A 325 -12.06 4.99 7.56
C GLY A 325 -12.26 6.41 7.05
N ASP A 326 -11.35 7.29 7.47
CA ASP A 326 -11.25 8.68 7.06
C ASP A 326 -10.43 8.76 5.77
N THR A 327 -11.11 8.93 4.64
CA THR A 327 -10.47 8.88 3.31
C THR A 327 -9.86 10.21 2.87
N ASN A 328 -10.11 11.28 3.61
CA ASN A 328 -9.72 12.66 3.31
C ASN A 328 -8.86 13.31 4.41
N GLY A 329 -8.64 12.61 5.52
CA GLY A 329 -7.79 13.03 6.63
C GLY A 329 -8.32 14.25 7.38
N ASP A 330 -9.63 14.52 7.35
CA ASP A 330 -10.24 15.67 8.03
C ASP A 330 -10.85 15.35 9.39
N GLY A 331 -10.64 14.12 9.87
CA GLY A 331 -11.21 13.60 11.11
C GLY A 331 -12.69 13.24 10.94
N PRO A 332 -13.34 12.72 11.99
CA PRO A 332 -14.68 12.14 11.87
C PRO A 332 -15.71 13.10 11.24
N SER A 333 -16.11 12.80 10.01
CA SER A 333 -17.09 13.54 9.25
C SER A 333 -18.16 12.63 8.65
N SER A 334 -19.26 13.25 8.20
CA SER A 334 -20.36 12.58 7.51
C SER A 334 -20.59 13.24 6.17
N GLY A 335 -20.99 12.45 5.17
CA GLY A 335 -21.41 12.97 3.87
C GLY A 335 -22.56 13.97 3.98
N THR A 336 -22.70 14.82 2.95
CA THR A 336 -23.85 15.72 2.79
C THR A 336 -24.77 15.16 1.72
N ASN A 337 -26.10 15.15 1.90
CA ASN A 337 -27.01 14.69 0.83
C ASN A 337 -26.77 15.44 -0.48
N ASN A 338 -26.82 14.73 -1.62
CA ASN A 338 -26.44 15.23 -2.94
C ASN A 338 -24.95 15.59 -3.06
N ASP A 339 -24.06 14.91 -2.33
CA ASP A 339 -22.61 15.14 -2.50
C ASP A 339 -22.14 14.64 -3.85
N TRP A 340 -22.62 13.46 -4.26
CA TRP A 340 -22.25 12.79 -5.51
C TRP A 340 -23.49 12.43 -6.31
N GLY A 341 -23.33 12.06 -7.57
CA GLY A 341 -24.44 11.95 -8.52
C GLY A 341 -25.26 10.66 -8.40
N GLY A 342 -24.67 9.56 -7.95
CA GLY A 342 -25.30 8.24 -7.90
C GLY A 342 -24.77 7.27 -8.94
N ILE A 343 -25.44 6.13 -9.08
CA ILE A 343 -25.11 5.08 -10.06
C ILE A 343 -26.07 5.22 -11.25
N TYR A 344 -25.52 5.48 -12.43
CA TYR A 344 -26.28 5.60 -13.68
C TYR A 344 -26.19 4.32 -14.52
N LEU A 345 -27.35 3.86 -15.00
CA LEU A 345 -27.51 2.66 -15.81
C LEU A 345 -27.83 3.08 -17.26
N ASP A 346 -26.84 3.05 -18.15
CA ASP A 346 -27.02 3.52 -19.54
C ASP A 346 -28.07 2.70 -20.29
N ALA A 347 -28.06 1.38 -20.09
CA ALA A 347 -28.94 0.43 -20.80
C ALA A 347 -30.43 0.75 -20.61
N SER A 348 -30.82 1.29 -19.45
CA SER A 348 -32.20 1.71 -19.16
C SER A 348 -32.39 3.22 -19.13
N SER A 349 -31.31 4.00 -19.23
CA SER A 349 -31.30 5.47 -19.06
C SER A 349 -31.94 5.89 -17.74
N THR A 350 -31.57 5.21 -16.65
CA THR A 350 -32.12 5.43 -15.30
C THR A 350 -31.02 5.47 -14.26
N TRP A 351 -31.28 6.20 -13.17
CA TRP A 351 -30.49 6.09 -11.95
C TRP A 351 -30.90 4.87 -11.15
N TYR A 352 -29.92 4.17 -10.59
CA TYR A 352 -30.16 3.10 -9.65
C TYR A 352 -30.66 3.67 -8.32
N SER A 353 -31.95 3.51 -8.06
CA SER A 353 -32.60 3.90 -6.82
C SER A 353 -33.01 2.65 -6.03
N PRO A 354 -32.20 2.21 -5.03
CA PRO A 354 -32.50 1.00 -4.26
C PRO A 354 -33.72 1.21 -3.33
N PRO A 355 -34.58 0.18 -3.12
CA PRO A 355 -35.67 0.28 -2.17
C PRO A 355 -35.21 0.48 -0.71
N ASP A 356 -33.99 0.06 -0.35
CA ASP A 356 -33.32 0.33 0.94
C ASP A 356 -31.77 0.20 0.83
N SER A 357 -31.09 1.30 1.20
CA SER A 357 -29.93 1.37 2.12
C SER A 357 -28.50 0.94 1.74
N ASN A 358 -28.09 0.92 0.47
CA ASN A 358 -26.66 0.70 0.16
C ASN A 358 -25.98 1.85 -0.62
N VAL A 359 -26.78 2.80 -1.11
CA VAL A 359 -26.32 4.07 -1.69
C VAL A 359 -26.66 5.19 -0.71
N PHE A 360 -25.68 6.03 -0.39
CA PHE A 360 -25.81 7.10 0.60
C PHE A 360 -25.30 8.43 0.06
N TYR A 361 -25.98 9.52 0.42
CA TYR A 361 -25.60 10.90 0.09
C TYR A 361 -25.52 11.23 -1.41
N ASP A 362 -26.13 10.41 -2.25
CA ASP A 362 -26.23 10.63 -3.68
C ASP A 362 -27.33 11.66 -4.03
N SER A 363 -27.45 11.98 -5.31
CA SER A 363 -28.38 12.98 -5.82
C SER A 363 -29.65 12.40 -6.46
N HIS A 364 -29.74 11.07 -6.66
CA HIS A 364 -30.76 10.47 -7.53
C HIS A 364 -31.43 9.19 -7.03
#